data_AF-A0A834YYT5-F1
#
_entry.id   AF-A0A834YYT5-F1
#
_cell.length_a   1.000
_cell.length_b   1.000
_cell.length_c   1.000
_cell.angle_alpha   90.00
_cell.angle_beta   90.00
_cell.angle_gamma   90.00
#
_symmetry.space_group_name_H-M   'P 1'
#
loop_
_entity.id
_entity.type
_entity.pdbx_description
1 polymer ?
#
loop_
_entity_poly.entity_id
_entity_poly.type
_entity_poly.pdbx_seq_one_letter_code
_entity_poly.pdbx_strand_id
1 'polypeptide(L)'
;MGLADRVLSHAVRYPSSFLCSLSRGGSLGFLSLAVMANYDLTPRIAPHFDRHLVFPLLEFLHERQLYADEEILKAKIELLNNTNMVDYAMDIHKNLYNTEEVPQDMVDRRVEVVARLISLEEAAAPLISFLQNPNSFQELRTDKQYNLQMLNDRFQVRLSF
;
A
#
# COMPACT_ATOMS: atom_id res chain seq x y z
N MET A 1 17.43 -12.42 3.96
CA MET A 1 16.42 -12.70 2.91
C MET A 1 15.06 -12.65 3.58
N GLY A 2 14.32 -11.59 3.32
CA GLY A 2 13.12 -11.23 4.08
C GLY A 2 11.91 -12.09 3.72
N LEU A 3 11.04 -12.31 4.69
CA LEU A 3 9.81 -13.10 4.57
C LEU A 3 8.91 -12.62 3.41
N ALA A 4 8.99 -11.34 3.02
CA ALA A 4 8.26 -10.74 1.91
C ALA A 4 8.62 -11.33 0.53
N ASP A 5 9.89 -11.74 0.30
CA ASP A 5 10.29 -12.42 -0.94
C ASP A 5 9.72 -13.84 -1.04
N ARG A 6 9.48 -14.48 0.11
CA ARG A 6 8.88 -15.82 0.15
C ARG A 6 7.40 -15.80 -0.16
N VAL A 7 6.67 -14.74 0.19
CA VAL A 7 5.22 -14.75 -0.04
C VAL A 7 4.85 -14.39 -1.47
N LEU A 8 5.61 -13.48 -2.11
CA LEU A 8 5.56 -13.31 -3.56
C LEU A 8 5.96 -14.58 -4.33
N SER A 9 6.82 -15.43 -3.75
CA SER A 9 7.14 -16.76 -4.30
C SER A 9 6.12 -17.86 -3.93
N HIS A 10 5.29 -17.66 -2.90
CA HIS A 10 4.26 -18.62 -2.47
C HIS A 10 2.90 -18.39 -3.16
N ALA A 11 2.64 -17.20 -3.69
CA ALA A 11 1.54 -16.96 -4.64
C ALA A 11 1.71 -17.79 -5.94
N VAL A 12 2.90 -18.30 -6.22
CA VAL A 12 3.21 -19.21 -7.34
C VAL A 12 2.99 -20.69 -6.97
N ARG A 13 2.68 -21.00 -5.71
CA ARG A 13 2.63 -22.38 -5.19
C ARG A 13 1.24 -22.85 -4.75
N TYR A 14 0.17 -22.25 -5.28
CA TYR A 14 -1.11 -22.93 -5.36
C TYR A 14 -1.20 -23.59 -6.73
N PRO A 15 -0.99 -24.92 -6.82
CA PRO A 15 -1.18 -25.60 -8.08
C PRO A 15 -2.69 -25.54 -8.39
N SER A 16 -3.02 -25.03 -9.57
CA SER A 16 -4.36 -25.02 -10.17
C SER A 16 -5.03 -26.40 -10.26
N SER A 17 -4.36 -27.46 -9.79
CA SER A 17 -4.84 -28.84 -9.77
C SER A 17 -5.59 -29.25 -8.49
N PHE A 18 -5.72 -28.41 -7.46
CA PHE A 18 -6.44 -28.78 -6.23
C PHE A 18 -7.87 -28.19 -6.08
N LEU A 19 -8.29 -27.27 -6.94
CA LEU A 19 -9.64 -26.68 -6.92
C LEU A 19 -10.60 -27.24 -8.00
N CYS A 20 -10.27 -28.39 -8.61
CA CYS A 20 -11.10 -29.02 -9.64
C CYS A 20 -11.54 -30.46 -9.28
N SER A 21 -11.77 -30.77 -8.00
CA SER A 21 -12.30 -32.09 -7.61
C SER A 21 -13.62 -32.07 -6.85
N LEU A 22 -14.23 -30.91 -6.58
CA LEU A 22 -15.49 -30.88 -5.85
C LEU A 22 -16.45 -29.78 -6.31
N SER A 23 -16.98 -29.90 -7.53
CA SER A 23 -18.35 -29.45 -7.82
C SER A 23 -18.87 -30.07 -9.11
N ARG A 24 -19.43 -31.28 -9.00
CA ARG A 24 -20.36 -31.80 -10.00
C ARG A 24 -21.71 -31.13 -9.75
N GLY A 25 -22.00 -30.05 -10.49
CA GLY A 25 -23.34 -29.47 -10.51
C GLY A 25 -23.41 -28.03 -11.01
N GLY A 26 -23.51 -27.88 -12.34
CA GLY A 26 -24.21 -26.77 -13.00
C GLY A 26 -23.65 -25.35 -12.87
N SER A 27 -23.13 -24.81 -13.98
CA SER A 27 -23.38 -23.43 -14.46
C SER A 27 -22.34 -23.07 -15.54
N LEU A 28 -22.82 -22.80 -16.76
CA LEU A 28 -22.03 -22.32 -17.90
C LEU A 28 -21.34 -20.94 -17.66
N GLY A 29 -21.57 -20.28 -16.52
CA GLY A 29 -20.89 -19.04 -16.15
C GLY A 29 -19.49 -19.22 -15.52
N PHE A 30 -19.23 -20.37 -14.89
CA PHE A 30 -17.95 -20.60 -14.19
C PHE A 30 -16.76 -20.82 -15.14
N LEU A 31 -17.01 -21.32 -16.35
CA LEU A 31 -15.95 -21.57 -17.34
C LEU A 31 -15.30 -20.27 -17.82
N SER A 32 -16.06 -19.17 -17.89
CA SER A 32 -15.57 -17.86 -18.35
C SER A 32 -14.59 -17.22 -17.36
N LEU A 33 -14.87 -17.32 -16.07
CA LEU A 33 -14.01 -16.71 -15.03
C LEU A 33 -12.65 -17.40 -14.91
N ALA A 34 -12.63 -18.73 -14.94
CA ALA A 34 -11.38 -19.50 -14.92
C ALA A 34 -10.51 -19.18 -16.14
N VAL A 35 -11.13 -18.99 -17.32
CA VAL A 35 -10.42 -18.56 -18.53
C VAL A 35 -9.86 -17.15 -18.36
N MET A 36 -10.62 -16.21 -17.78
CA MET A 36 -10.14 -14.84 -17.54
C MET A 36 -8.99 -14.76 -16.53
N ALA A 37 -9.03 -15.56 -15.45
CA ALA A 37 -7.95 -15.62 -14.45
C ALA A 37 -6.61 -16.06 -15.07
N ASN A 38 -6.62 -16.92 -16.10
CA ASN A 38 -5.41 -17.35 -16.79
C ASN A 38 -4.70 -16.22 -17.57
N TYR A 39 -5.41 -15.13 -17.89
CA TYR A 39 -4.85 -13.96 -18.56
C TYR A 39 -4.53 -12.82 -17.60
N ASP A 40 -4.64 -13.06 -16.28
CA ASP A 40 -4.28 -12.07 -15.29
C ASP A 40 -2.76 -11.82 -15.29
N LEU A 41 -2.39 -10.57 -15.58
CA LEU A 41 -1.00 -10.11 -15.60
C LEU A 41 -0.56 -9.51 -14.27
N THR A 42 -1.49 -9.27 -13.34
CA THR A 42 -1.23 -8.71 -12.01
C THR A 42 -0.05 -9.38 -11.30
N PRO A 43 0.07 -10.73 -11.22
CA PRO A 43 1.21 -11.36 -10.56
C PRO A 43 2.55 -11.12 -11.26
N ARG A 44 2.56 -10.85 -12.57
CA ARG A 44 3.79 -10.53 -13.33
C ARG A 44 4.21 -9.08 -13.18
N ILE A 45 3.24 -8.16 -13.12
CA ILE A 45 3.52 -6.73 -13.03
C ILE A 45 3.75 -6.29 -11.58
N ALA A 46 3.06 -6.86 -10.60
CA ALA A 46 3.07 -6.43 -9.21
C ALA A 46 4.49 -6.28 -8.60
N PRO A 47 5.47 -7.18 -8.86
CA PRO A 47 6.83 -7.01 -8.33
C PRO A 47 7.57 -5.77 -8.85
N HIS A 48 7.15 -5.23 -10.00
CA HIS A 48 7.76 -4.09 -10.66
C HIS A 48 7.05 -2.76 -10.32
N PHE A 49 5.97 -2.82 -9.53
CA PHE A 49 5.20 -1.66 -9.12
C PHE A 49 5.38 -1.37 -7.64
N ASP A 50 5.17 -0.11 -7.28
CA ASP A 50 5.04 0.27 -5.87
C ASP A 50 3.79 -0.40 -5.28
N ARG A 51 3.90 -0.81 -4.01
CA ARG A 51 2.80 -1.43 -3.26
C ARG A 51 1.50 -0.61 -3.30
N HIS A 52 1.58 0.72 -3.24
CA HIS A 52 0.41 1.59 -3.29
C HIS A 52 -0.26 1.58 -4.66
N LEU A 53 0.49 1.28 -5.73
CA LEU A 53 -0.03 1.13 -7.09
C LEU A 53 -0.59 -0.27 -7.36
N VAL A 54 -0.10 -1.28 -6.65
CA VAL A 54 -0.66 -2.64 -6.70
C VAL A 54 -2.02 -2.70 -6.01
N PHE A 55 -2.27 -1.84 -5.01
CA PHE A 55 -3.51 -1.86 -4.24
C PHE A 55 -4.78 -1.63 -5.11
N PRO A 56 -4.87 -0.60 -5.97
CA PRO A 56 -5.99 -0.44 -6.91
C PRO A 56 -6.20 -1.63 -7.85
N LEU A 57 -5.13 -2.34 -8.22
CA LEU A 57 -5.23 -3.54 -9.06
C LEU A 57 -5.91 -4.68 -8.29
N LEU A 58 -5.58 -4.86 -7.01
CA LEU A 58 -6.25 -5.85 -6.15
C LEU A 58 -7.72 -5.50 -5.93
N GLU A 59 -8.07 -4.21 -5.80
CA GLU A 59 -9.50 -3.82 -5.74
C GLU A 59 -10.24 -4.13 -7.03
N PHE A 60 -9.63 -3.86 -8.18
CA PHE A 60 -10.22 -4.24 -9.46
C PHE A 60 -10.46 -5.76 -9.56
N LEU A 61 -9.51 -6.58 -9.12
CA LEU A 61 -9.67 -8.04 -9.10
C LEU A 61 -10.77 -8.49 -8.13
N HIS A 62 -10.93 -7.79 -7.01
CA HIS A 62 -12.00 -8.02 -6.03
C HIS A 62 -13.37 -7.72 -6.62
N GLU A 63 -13.55 -6.54 -7.25
CA GLU A 63 -14.81 -6.13 -7.88
C GLU A 63 -15.22 -7.06 -9.03
N ARG A 64 -14.24 -7.61 -9.76
CA ARG A 64 -14.47 -8.57 -10.85
C ARG A 64 -14.71 -10.00 -10.36
N GLN A 65 -14.58 -10.24 -9.05
CA GLN A 65 -14.78 -11.55 -8.40
C GLN A 65 -13.97 -12.68 -9.07
N LEU A 66 -12.77 -12.34 -9.58
CA LEU A 66 -11.92 -13.28 -10.30
C LEU A 66 -11.28 -14.35 -9.40
N TYR A 67 -11.14 -14.01 -8.12
CA TYR A 67 -10.58 -14.85 -7.07
C TYR A 67 -11.54 -14.84 -5.86
N ALA A 68 -11.34 -15.76 -4.92
CA ALA A 68 -12.13 -15.75 -3.69
C ALA A 68 -11.85 -14.51 -2.85
N ASP A 69 -12.89 -13.90 -2.28
CA ASP A 69 -12.78 -12.67 -1.48
C ASP A 69 -11.78 -12.82 -0.33
N GLU A 70 -11.76 -13.98 0.35
CA GLU A 70 -10.82 -14.27 1.43
C GLU A 70 -9.34 -14.22 0.97
N GLU A 71 -9.05 -14.69 -0.23
CA GLU A 71 -7.68 -14.70 -0.78
C GLU A 71 -7.22 -13.27 -1.08
N ILE A 72 -8.11 -12.47 -1.67
CA ILE A 72 -7.83 -11.07 -2.00
C ILE A 72 -7.68 -10.23 -0.73
N LEU A 73 -8.55 -10.41 0.27
CA LEU A 73 -8.46 -9.71 1.55
C LEU A 73 -7.16 -10.05 2.30
N LYS A 74 -6.74 -11.33 2.30
CA LYS A 74 -5.45 -11.76 2.88
C LYS A 74 -4.27 -11.10 2.15
N ALA A 75 -4.28 -11.09 0.82
CA ALA A 75 -3.24 -10.44 0.02
C ALA A 75 -3.17 -8.92 0.29
N LYS A 76 -4.32 -8.25 0.47
CA LYS A 76 -4.38 -6.83 0.82
C LYS A 76 -3.76 -6.57 2.20
N ILE A 77 -4.10 -7.36 3.22
CA ILE A 77 -3.50 -7.22 4.57
C ILE A 77 -1.99 -7.36 4.50
N GLU A 78 -1.51 -8.37 3.78
CA GLU A 78 -0.08 -8.61 3.66
C GLU A 78 0.67 -7.45 2.97
N LEU A 79 0.09 -6.91 1.90
CA LEU A 79 0.66 -5.76 1.21
C LEU A 79 0.71 -4.54 2.15
N LEU A 80 -0.35 -4.33 2.92
CA LEU A 80 -0.47 -3.20 3.86
C LEU A 80 0.40 -3.37 5.11
N ASN A 81 0.74 -4.60 5.51
CA ASN A 81 1.61 -4.87 6.67
C ASN A 81 2.98 -4.21 6.56
N ASN A 82 3.46 -3.91 5.35
CA ASN A 82 4.72 -3.19 5.18
C ASN A 82 4.56 -1.66 5.11
N THR A 83 3.33 -1.15 5.03
CA THR A 83 3.00 0.28 4.92
C THR A 83 2.66 0.90 6.28
N ASN A 84 2.51 2.23 6.30
CA ASN A 84 1.96 2.97 7.44
C ASN A 84 0.44 3.17 7.35
N MET A 85 -0.25 2.54 6.39
CA MET A 85 -1.71 2.60 6.25
C MET A 85 -2.41 1.67 7.24
N VAL A 86 -2.09 1.83 8.53
CA VAL A 86 -2.50 0.92 9.60
C VAL A 86 -4.02 0.89 9.78
N ASP A 87 -4.67 2.06 9.77
CA ASP A 87 -6.14 2.17 9.90
C ASP A 87 -6.87 1.34 8.86
N TYR A 88 -6.42 1.44 7.62
CA TYR A 88 -7.02 0.73 6.52
C TYR A 88 -6.76 -0.80 6.58
N ALA A 89 -5.58 -1.21 7.05
CA ALA A 89 -5.29 -2.62 7.31
C ALA A 89 -6.17 -3.18 8.44
N MET A 90 -6.45 -2.40 9.49
CA MET A 90 -7.36 -2.79 10.57
C MET A 90 -8.77 -3.02 10.04
N ASP A 91 -9.29 -2.13 9.20
CA ASP A 91 -10.63 -2.27 8.60
C ASP A 91 -10.74 -3.54 7.74
N ILE A 92 -9.72 -3.85 6.92
CA ILE A 92 -9.69 -5.08 6.14
C ILE A 92 -9.63 -6.33 7.03
N HIS A 93 -8.84 -6.28 8.12
CA HIS A 93 -8.77 -7.38 9.08
C HIS A 93 -10.15 -7.65 9.73
N LYS A 94 -10.84 -6.60 10.14
CA LYS A 94 -12.20 -6.70 10.69
C LYS A 94 -13.18 -7.34 9.69
N ASN A 95 -13.10 -6.91 8.43
CA ASN A 95 -13.92 -7.47 7.34
C ASN A 95 -13.60 -8.95 7.07
N LEU A 96 -12.32 -9.35 7.12
CA LEU A 96 -11.90 -10.72 6.85
C LEU A 96 -12.37 -11.70 7.94
N TYR A 97 -12.27 -11.32 9.21
CA TYR A 97 -12.62 -12.18 10.35
C TYR A 97 -14.03 -11.92 10.90
N ASN A 98 -14.80 -11.01 10.29
CA ASN A 98 -16.11 -10.56 10.75
C ASN A 98 -16.12 -10.24 12.26
N THR A 99 -15.07 -9.56 12.71
CA THR A 99 -14.78 -9.33 14.13
C THR A 99 -14.35 -7.89 14.32
N GLU A 100 -14.78 -7.26 15.42
CA GLU A 100 -14.36 -5.89 15.76
C GLU A 100 -13.01 -5.85 16.50
N GLU A 101 -12.53 -7.00 16.95
CA GLU A 101 -11.28 -7.18 17.65
C GLU A 101 -10.09 -7.11 16.67
N VAL A 102 -9.19 -6.17 16.94
CA VAL A 102 -8.00 -5.92 16.13
C VAL A 102 -6.78 -6.34 16.95
N PRO A 103 -5.77 -6.99 16.34
CA PRO A 103 -4.53 -7.35 17.03
C PRO A 103 -3.87 -6.14 17.69
N GLN A 104 -3.41 -6.32 18.94
CA GLN A 104 -2.75 -5.27 19.71
C GLN A 104 -1.56 -4.66 18.95
N ASP A 105 -0.79 -5.49 18.23
CA ASP A 105 0.34 -5.06 17.40
C ASP A 105 -0.03 -3.94 16.39
N MET A 106 -1.24 -4.00 15.81
CA MET A 106 -1.70 -2.98 14.86
C MET A 106 -2.05 -1.68 15.59
N VAL A 107 -2.63 -1.77 16.79
CA VAL A 107 -2.95 -0.61 17.62
C VAL A 107 -1.67 0.09 18.08
N ASP A 108 -0.69 -0.66 18.55
CA ASP A 108 0.59 -0.11 19.00
C ASP A 108 1.34 0.56 17.84
N ARG A 109 1.35 -0.08 16.67
CA ARG A 109 1.95 0.49 15.47
C ARG A 109 1.24 1.75 15.00
N ARG A 110 -0.08 1.85 15.16
CA ARG A 110 -0.82 3.09 14.88
C ARG A 110 -0.30 4.25 15.75
N VAL A 111 -0.10 4.01 17.04
CA VAL A 111 0.43 5.03 17.97
C VAL A 111 1.83 5.48 17.53
N GLU A 112 2.70 4.53 17.16
CA GLU A 112 4.05 4.84 16.66
C GLU A 112 4.01 5.69 15.39
N VAL A 113 3.19 5.30 14.41
CA VAL A 113 3.05 6.01 13.12
C VAL A 113 2.54 7.43 13.34
N VAL A 114 1.54 7.62 14.21
CA VAL A 114 0.99 8.95 14.52
C VAL A 114 2.01 9.80 15.26
N ALA A 115 2.72 9.25 16.26
CA ALA A 115 3.76 9.98 16.96
C ALA A 115 4.88 10.43 16.01
N ARG A 116 5.30 9.56 15.08
CA ARG A 116 6.28 9.90 14.05
C ARG A 116 5.76 10.97 13.10
N LEU A 117 4.49 10.91 12.70
CA LEU A 117 3.88 11.94 11.86
C LEU A 117 3.95 13.31 12.53
N ILE A 118 3.55 13.42 13.79
CA ILE A 118 3.60 14.68 14.55
C ILE A 118 5.03 15.21 14.61
N SER A 119 6.01 14.36 14.93
CA SER A 119 7.42 14.79 15.00
C SER A 119 7.96 15.30 13.66
N LEU A 120 7.54 14.70 12.54
CA LEU A 120 7.94 15.13 11.20
C LEU A 120 7.23 16.41 10.78
N GLU A 121 5.97 16.58 11.16
CA GLU A 121 5.20 17.80 10.92
C GLU A 121 5.82 18.99 11.67
N GLU A 122 6.19 18.81 12.94
CA GLU A 122 6.90 19.83 13.73
C GLU A 122 8.25 20.19 13.10
N ALA A 123 9.01 19.20 12.64
CA ALA A 123 10.28 19.43 11.95
C ALA A 123 10.11 20.16 10.60
N ALA A 124 9.01 19.91 9.89
CA ALA A 124 8.70 20.54 8.61
C ALA A 124 7.97 21.89 8.73
N ALA A 125 7.42 22.22 9.90
CA ALA A 125 6.60 23.42 10.12
C ALA A 125 7.26 24.74 9.68
N PRO A 126 8.58 24.99 9.92
CA PRO A 126 9.24 26.20 9.43
C PRO A 126 9.21 26.29 7.90
N LEU A 127 9.44 25.17 7.21
CA LEU A 127 9.42 25.12 5.74
C LEU A 127 7.99 25.32 5.20
N ILE A 128 7.00 24.69 5.82
CA ILE A 128 5.59 24.85 5.43
C ILE A 128 5.17 26.31 5.58
N SER A 129 5.51 26.96 6.70
CA SER A 129 5.20 28.36 6.95
C SER A 129 5.84 29.30 5.93
N PHE A 130 7.07 29.01 5.50
CA PHE A 130 7.73 29.74 4.42
C PHE A 130 6.98 29.59 3.09
N LEU A 131 6.60 28.37 2.72
CA LEU A 131 5.91 28.11 1.45
C LEU A 131 4.49 28.70 1.41
N GLN A 132 3.84 28.85 2.57
CA GLN A 132 2.52 29.49 2.68
C GLN A 132 2.59 31.02 2.51
N ASN A 133 3.77 31.63 2.67
CA ASN A 133 3.94 33.08 2.52
C ASN A 133 4.17 33.45 1.04
N PRO A 134 3.21 34.11 0.36
CA PRO A 134 3.31 34.40 -1.08
C PRO A 134 4.45 35.35 -1.43
N ASN A 135 4.84 36.24 -0.50
CA ASN A 135 5.96 37.17 -0.69
C ASN A 135 7.30 36.43 -0.65
N SER A 136 7.45 35.49 0.29
CA SER A 136 8.66 34.68 0.45
C SER A 136 8.83 33.67 -0.68
N PHE A 137 7.72 33.19 -1.25
CA PHE A 137 7.73 32.35 -2.44
C PHE A 137 8.25 33.09 -3.69
N GLN A 138 7.98 34.39 -3.82
CA GLN A 138 8.53 35.20 -4.93
C GLN A 138 10.04 35.45 -4.81
N GLU A 139 10.63 35.29 -3.62
CA GLU A 139 12.09 35.36 -3.44
C GLU A 139 12.82 34.14 -4.04
N LEU A 140 12.08 33.05 -4.32
CA LEU A 140 12.64 31.86 -4.97
C LEU A 140 13.01 32.19 -6.43
N ARG A 141 14.29 32.02 -6.74
CA ARG A 141 14.83 32.26 -8.09
C ARG A 141 14.80 30.98 -8.92
N THR A 142 14.89 31.12 -10.24
CA THR A 142 15.08 29.97 -11.14
C THR A 142 16.39 29.24 -10.86
N ASP A 143 17.40 29.97 -10.36
CA ASP A 143 18.69 29.45 -9.92
C ASP A 143 18.56 28.70 -8.58
N LYS A 144 18.51 27.37 -8.67
CA LYS A 144 18.29 26.47 -7.53
C LYS A 144 19.39 26.56 -6.45
N GLN A 145 20.63 26.87 -6.83
CA GLN A 145 21.75 26.98 -5.88
C GLN A 145 21.57 28.11 -4.86
N TYR A 146 21.07 29.27 -5.31
CA TYR A 146 20.79 30.40 -4.41
C TYR A 146 19.67 30.06 -3.41
N ASN A 147 18.62 29.39 -3.88
CA ASN A 147 17.51 29.00 -3.02
C ASN A 147 17.95 28.02 -1.93
N LEU A 148 18.83 27.07 -2.25
CA LEU A 148 19.37 26.12 -1.27
C LEU A 148 20.16 26.83 -0.17
N GLN A 149 21.02 27.78 -0.54
CA GLN A 149 21.80 28.55 0.43
C GLN A 149 20.89 29.43 1.30
N MET A 150 19.95 30.15 0.69
CA MET A 150 18.96 30.97 1.39
C MET A 150 18.13 30.16 2.40
N LEU A 151 17.68 28.97 2.01
CA LEU A 151 16.90 28.08 2.88
C LEU A 151 17.74 27.52 4.03
N ASN A 152 19.03 27.23 3.79
CA ASN A 152 19.94 26.79 4.83
C ASN A 152 20.21 27.89 5.86
N ASP A 153 20.51 29.10 5.39
CA ASP A 153 20.86 30.23 6.26
C ASP A 153 19.67 30.71 7.11
N ARG A 154 18.46 30.72 6.53
CA ARG A 154 17.26 31.27 7.20
C ARG A 154 16.45 30.25 7.99
N PHE A 155 16.39 29.00 7.53
CA PHE A 155 15.52 27.96 8.09
C PHE A 155 16.27 26.74 8.63
N GLN A 156 17.61 26.75 8.59
CA GLN A 156 18.48 25.64 9.01
C GLN A 156 18.13 24.29 8.33
N VAL A 157 17.45 24.35 7.19
CA VAL A 157 17.08 23.15 6.43
C VAL A 157 18.34 22.63 5.74
N ARG A 158 18.85 21.49 6.22
CA ARG A 158 19.98 20.79 5.62
C ARG A 158 19.44 19.65 4.76
N LEU A 159 19.30 19.90 3.46
CA LEU A 159 18.96 18.86 2.49
C LEU A 159 20.15 17.91 2.37
N SER A 160 20.08 16.81 3.10
CA SER A 160 21.04 15.71 3.04
C SER A 160 20.64 14.87 1.82
N PHE A 161 21.39 14.98 0.73
CA PHE A 161 21.25 14.10 -0.45
C PHE A 161 22.13 12.86 -0.28
#